data_AF-A0A3E2HJW1-F1
#
_entry.id   AF-A0A3E2HJW1-F1
#
_cell.length_a   1.000
_cell.length_b   1.000
_cell.length_c   1.000
_cell.angle_alpha   90.00
_cell.angle_beta   90.00
_cell.angle_gamma   90.00
#
_symmetry.space_group_name_H-M   'P 1'
#
loop_
_entity.id
_entity.type
_entity.pdbx_description
1 polymer ?
#
loop_
_entity_poly.entity_id
_entity_poly.type
_entity_poly.pdbx_seq_one_letter_code
_entity_poly.pdbx_strand_id
1 'polypeptide(L)'
;MSTSNPLIYAEVLTNIRQISIVVVLATASNNTTKVELKDGKELVVHHEELYTTLTLPRRVTPVTSLPIPTVANKEITWRLPITDPRRPTDADSAKDNPTPWPAKTLNTGLEFMCHGCGAIALEKGRIQSWRDLPSDNWAEMMDFWHCHKPSDHGEKNPTMANRSYGANTKLTAQVGIGFVDMTTFLLSGKDCPGVKVKDPVQYAEGTTSQDCLLVCSNCDTYVGRMDLRAEGFRLYKWALKINLQLAIGSIFPLQLSIELVIAGHLISTMDAQCCSQFLFIPSEWHNYTPDTPDESTLLRVWIINPALRFASSKSPSQNAALAMKVFYKRVAADSAAKLLDSSRDRLEEVRLPRTGIHDIQNYITSTTQYLPPSARRFQDWNVGSWERYEE
;
A
#
# COMPACT_ATOMS: atom_id res chain seq x y z
N MET A 1 33.17 -5.77 20.75
CA MET A 1 31.86 -6.45 20.80
C MET A 1 30.81 -5.40 20.48
N SER A 2 29.99 -5.58 19.44
CA SER A 2 28.99 -4.58 19.05
C SER A 2 27.84 -4.61 20.05
N THR A 3 27.80 -3.64 20.97
CA THR A 3 26.67 -3.44 21.89
C THR A 3 25.53 -2.81 21.10
N SER A 4 24.52 -3.61 20.74
CA SER A 4 23.30 -3.12 20.09
C SER A 4 22.12 -3.25 21.05
N ASN A 5 21.27 -2.22 21.08
CA ASN A 5 20.03 -2.26 21.86
C ASN A 5 19.19 -3.50 21.51
N PRO A 6 18.54 -4.13 22.51
CA PRO A 6 17.59 -5.22 22.26
C PRO A 6 16.56 -4.84 21.20
N LEU A 7 16.28 -5.76 20.28
CA LEU A 7 15.14 -5.63 19.36
C LEU A 7 13.93 -6.28 20.02
N ILE A 8 12.85 -5.54 20.14
CA ILE A 8 11.53 -6.01 20.54
C ILE A 8 10.61 -5.99 19.31
N TYR A 9 9.95 -7.10 19.04
CA TYR A 9 8.87 -7.23 18.06
C TYR A 9 7.65 -7.87 18.72
N ALA A 10 6.46 -7.31 18.49
CA ALA A 10 5.21 -7.82 18.99
C ALA A 10 4.16 -7.87 17.88
N GLU A 11 3.50 -9.01 17.66
CA GLU A 11 2.40 -9.16 16.70
C GLU A 11 1.13 -9.73 17.35
N VAL A 12 -0.02 -9.22 16.94
CA VAL A 12 -1.34 -9.67 17.40
C VAL A 12 -1.75 -10.92 16.64
N LEU A 13 -2.01 -12.00 17.38
CA LEU A 13 -2.58 -13.24 16.88
C LEU A 13 -4.10 -13.20 17.09
N THR A 14 -4.80 -12.51 16.20
CA THR A 14 -6.22 -12.15 16.34
C THR A 14 -7.13 -13.34 16.63
N ASN A 15 -6.94 -14.47 15.91
CA ASN A 15 -7.80 -15.65 16.03
C ASN A 15 -7.74 -16.32 17.41
N ILE A 16 -6.57 -16.31 18.05
CA ILE A 16 -6.36 -16.92 19.37
C ILE A 16 -6.29 -15.89 20.51
N ARG A 17 -6.49 -14.60 20.19
CA ARG A 17 -6.48 -13.46 21.13
C ARG A 17 -5.22 -13.41 22.01
N GLN A 18 -4.07 -13.56 21.39
CA GLN A 18 -2.78 -13.43 22.04
C GLN A 18 -1.90 -12.40 21.33
N ILE A 19 -0.92 -11.85 22.05
CA ILE A 19 0.21 -11.13 21.45
C ILE A 19 1.42 -12.07 21.52
N SER A 20 2.05 -12.30 20.37
CA SER A 20 3.36 -12.94 20.30
C SER A 20 4.42 -11.87 20.43
N ILE A 21 5.28 -11.98 21.44
CA ILE A 21 6.37 -11.05 21.71
C ILE A 21 7.66 -11.81 21.50
N VAL A 22 8.57 -11.24 20.71
CA VAL A 22 9.92 -11.76 20.50
C VAL A 22 10.93 -10.66 20.84
N VAL A 23 11.89 -11.00 21.69
CA VAL A 23 13.00 -10.13 22.07
C VAL A 23 14.29 -10.76 21.55
N VAL A 24 15.10 -9.96 20.88
CA VAL A 24 16.39 -10.35 20.31
C VAL A 24 17.49 -9.55 20.99
N LEU A 25 18.45 -10.27 21.57
CA LEU A 25 19.58 -9.73 22.33
C LEU A 25 20.87 -9.87 21.52
N ALA A 26 21.84 -8.99 21.78
CA ALA A 26 23.16 -9.05 21.15
C ALA A 26 23.97 -10.28 21.62
N THR A 27 23.89 -10.58 22.92
CA THR A 27 24.47 -11.75 23.57
C THR A 27 23.37 -12.63 24.17
N ALA A 28 23.72 -13.82 24.66
CA ALA A 28 22.73 -14.71 25.27
C ALA A 28 22.23 -14.13 26.61
N SER A 29 20.96 -14.36 26.92
CA SER A 29 20.35 -13.92 28.16
C SER A 29 21.14 -14.36 29.39
N ASN A 30 21.29 -13.45 30.35
CA ASN A 30 22.07 -13.67 31.57
C ASN A 30 21.38 -13.03 32.78
N ASN A 31 22.07 -12.96 33.92
CA ASN A 31 21.53 -12.38 35.16
C ASN A 31 21.16 -10.89 35.08
N THR A 32 21.64 -10.17 34.07
CA THR A 32 21.28 -8.77 33.79
C THR A 32 20.01 -8.66 32.93
N THR A 33 19.58 -9.75 32.30
CA THR A 33 18.39 -9.77 31.44
C THR A 33 17.12 -9.70 32.27
N LYS A 34 16.35 -8.62 32.11
CA LYS A 34 15.04 -8.45 32.75
C LYS A 34 14.02 -7.96 31.75
N VAL A 35 12.79 -8.45 31.85
CA VAL A 35 11.67 -8.00 31.01
C VAL A 35 10.50 -7.64 31.91
N GLU A 36 10.16 -6.37 31.90
CA GLU A 36 9.09 -5.78 32.69
C GLU A 36 7.93 -5.38 31.78
N LEU A 37 6.71 -5.52 32.30
CA LEU A 37 5.51 -5.14 31.57
C LEU A 37 4.69 -4.19 32.45
N LYS A 38 4.63 -2.93 32.04
CA LYS A 38 3.92 -1.85 32.74
C LYS A 38 2.51 -1.73 32.20
N ASP A 39 1.54 -1.75 33.11
CA ASP A 39 0.10 -1.58 32.86
C ASP A 39 -0.48 -2.50 31.76
N GLY A 40 0.17 -3.63 31.49
CA GLY A 40 -0.19 -4.55 30.42
C GLY A 40 -0.05 -3.97 29.00
N LYS A 41 0.71 -2.88 28.82
CA LYS A 41 0.82 -2.19 27.52
C LYS A 41 2.25 -1.79 27.16
N GLU A 42 3.10 -1.42 28.10
CA GLU A 42 4.47 -1.00 27.80
C GLU A 42 5.45 -2.10 28.24
N LEU A 43 6.22 -2.64 27.29
CA LEU A 43 7.24 -3.63 27.54
C LEU A 43 8.61 -2.95 27.65
N VAL A 44 9.35 -3.21 28.73
CA VAL A 44 10.71 -2.72 28.92
C VAL A 44 11.65 -3.91 29.06
N VAL A 45 12.67 -3.96 28.21
CA VAL A 45 13.70 -5.00 28.21
C VAL A 45 15.02 -4.38 28.64
N HIS A 46 15.65 -4.94 29.67
CA HIS A 46 16.98 -4.59 30.13
C HIS A 46 17.95 -5.74 29.83
N HIS A 47 19.16 -5.42 29.34
CA HIS A 47 20.22 -6.39 29.11
C HIS A 47 21.57 -5.68 28.95
N GLU A 48 22.57 -6.07 29.73
CA GLU A 48 23.96 -5.57 29.62
C GLU A 48 24.05 -4.03 29.53
N GLU A 49 23.50 -3.34 30.54
CA GLU A 49 23.41 -1.87 30.65
C GLU A 49 22.52 -1.15 29.62
N LEU A 50 22.07 -1.86 28.59
CA LEU A 50 21.15 -1.34 27.59
C LEU A 50 19.70 -1.63 27.99
N TYR A 51 18.80 -0.79 27.47
CA TYR A 51 17.37 -1.06 27.55
C TYR A 51 16.65 -0.63 26.27
N THR A 52 15.55 -1.31 25.98
CA THR A 52 14.63 -0.96 24.90
C THR A 52 13.21 -1.00 25.44
N THR A 53 12.38 -0.07 24.98
CA THR A 53 10.96 -0.02 25.32
C THR A 53 10.12 -0.19 24.07
N LEU A 54 8.96 -0.83 24.19
CA LEU A 54 7.97 -0.93 23.12
C LEU A 54 6.55 -0.85 23.68
N THR A 55 5.70 -0.04 23.06
CA THR A 55 4.26 -0.07 23.33
C THR A 55 3.64 -1.24 22.58
N LEU A 56 3.05 -2.19 23.31
CA LEU A 56 2.39 -3.35 22.76
C LEU A 56 1.16 -2.96 21.93
N PRO A 57 0.86 -3.72 20.85
CA PRO A 57 -0.22 -3.38 19.94
C PRO A 57 -1.62 -3.48 20.55
N ARG A 58 -1.79 -4.25 21.63
CA ARG A 58 -3.01 -4.39 22.42
C ARG A 58 -2.68 -4.55 23.90
N ARG A 59 -3.66 -4.34 24.78
CA ARG A 59 -3.47 -4.57 26.21
C ARG A 59 -3.52 -6.07 26.50
N VAL A 60 -2.58 -6.54 27.32
CA VAL A 60 -2.50 -7.93 27.78
C VAL A 60 -2.84 -8.02 29.27
N THR A 61 -2.96 -9.25 29.78
CA THR A 61 -3.12 -9.47 31.22
C THR A 61 -1.93 -8.85 31.96
N PRO A 62 -2.19 -8.02 32.99
CA PRO A 62 -1.11 -7.42 33.76
C PRO A 62 -0.25 -8.51 34.40
N VAL A 63 1.03 -8.51 34.05
CA VAL A 63 2.08 -9.30 34.69
C VAL A 63 3.21 -8.33 34.94
N THR A 64 3.77 -8.28 36.13
CA THR A 64 4.83 -7.32 36.47
C THR A 64 6.15 -7.63 35.78
N SER A 65 6.50 -8.91 35.64
CA SER A 65 7.73 -9.37 34.99
C SER A 65 7.49 -10.65 34.17
N LEU A 66 8.10 -10.73 32.99
CA LEU A 66 8.04 -11.94 32.16
C LEU A 66 9.19 -12.90 32.52
N PRO A 67 8.92 -14.22 32.62
CA PRO A 67 9.94 -15.18 32.98
C PRO A 67 10.99 -15.31 31.87
N ILE A 68 12.27 -15.27 32.24
CA ILE A 68 13.38 -15.54 31.31
C ILE A 68 13.63 -17.05 31.28
N PRO A 69 13.76 -17.68 30.10
CA PRO A 69 14.12 -19.08 29.99
C PRO A 69 15.43 -19.40 30.73
N THR A 70 15.48 -20.57 31.39
CA THR A 70 16.69 -21.02 32.11
C THR A 70 17.86 -21.29 31.17
N VAL A 71 17.56 -21.71 29.94
CA VAL A 71 18.56 -21.89 28.88
C VAL A 71 18.86 -20.53 28.26
N ALA A 72 20.10 -20.08 28.41
CA ALA A 72 20.57 -18.83 27.85
C ALA A 72 20.35 -18.80 26.33
N ASN A 73 19.62 -17.79 25.84
CA ASN A 73 19.29 -17.65 24.43
C ASN A 73 19.39 -16.19 24.00
N LYS A 74 19.67 -15.96 22.71
CA LYS A 74 19.65 -14.64 22.09
C LYS A 74 18.25 -14.22 21.67
N GLU A 75 17.36 -15.17 21.41
CA GLU A 75 15.95 -14.90 21.11
C GLU A 75 15.05 -15.47 22.20
N ILE A 76 14.21 -14.61 22.78
CA ILE A 76 13.26 -15.00 23.83
C ILE A 76 11.85 -14.68 23.35
N THR A 77 10.93 -15.62 23.52
CA THR A 77 9.56 -15.52 23.01
C THR A 77 8.53 -15.71 24.11
N TRP A 78 7.49 -14.88 24.11
CA TRP A 78 6.31 -15.03 24.97
C TRP A 78 5.03 -14.95 24.16
N ARG A 79 3.97 -15.59 24.66
CA ARG A 79 2.60 -15.42 24.18
C ARG A 79 1.73 -14.97 25.34
N LEU A 80 1.20 -13.76 25.24
CA LEU A 80 0.41 -13.15 26.30
C LEU A 80 -1.06 -13.00 25.87
N PRO A 81 -2.04 -13.38 26.70
CA PRO A 81 -3.45 -13.23 26.38
C PRO A 81 -3.87 -11.75 26.37
N ILE A 82 -4.68 -11.37 25.39
CA ILE A 82 -5.23 -10.02 25.24
C ILE A 82 -6.42 -9.85 26.19
N THR A 83 -6.43 -8.76 26.95
CA THR A 83 -7.50 -8.44 27.91
C THR A 83 -8.57 -7.51 27.35
N ASP A 84 -8.25 -6.74 26.30
CA ASP A 84 -9.21 -5.84 25.67
C ASP A 84 -10.48 -6.59 25.24
N PRO A 85 -11.70 -6.05 25.47
CA PRO A 85 -12.93 -6.62 24.95
C PRO A 85 -12.82 -6.91 23.45
N ARG A 86 -13.54 -7.92 22.96
CA ARG A 86 -13.67 -8.13 21.50
C ARG A 86 -14.36 -6.91 20.90
N ARG A 87 -13.57 -5.97 20.40
CA ARG A 87 -13.99 -4.97 19.41
C ARG A 87 -14.17 -5.68 18.06
N PRO A 88 -14.87 -5.09 17.07
CA PRO A 88 -14.74 -5.55 15.68
C PRO A 88 -13.26 -5.79 15.43
N THR A 89 -12.92 -7.01 15.02
CA THR A 89 -11.53 -7.45 14.98
C THR A 89 -10.71 -6.49 14.09
N ASP A 90 -9.39 -6.47 14.23
CA ASP A 90 -8.56 -5.78 13.23
C ASP A 90 -8.84 -6.32 11.81
N ALA A 91 -9.34 -7.57 11.72
CA ALA A 91 -9.84 -8.18 10.49
C ALA A 91 -11.22 -7.63 10.05
N ASP A 92 -12.08 -7.16 10.95
CA ASP A 92 -13.34 -6.49 10.62
C ASP A 92 -13.11 -5.02 10.25
N SER A 93 -12.25 -4.29 10.96
CA SER A 93 -11.84 -2.93 10.55
C SER A 93 -10.98 -2.94 9.29
N ALA A 94 -10.27 -4.04 9.01
CA ALA A 94 -9.54 -4.25 7.77
C ALA A 94 -10.45 -4.46 6.55
N LYS A 95 -11.72 -4.85 6.74
CA LYS A 95 -12.71 -5.01 5.64
C LYS A 95 -13.13 -3.67 5.05
N ASP A 96 -13.07 -2.59 5.82
CA ASP A 96 -13.44 -1.26 5.34
C ASP A 96 -12.38 -0.67 4.39
N ASN A 97 -11.23 -1.36 4.21
CA ASN A 97 -10.06 -0.99 3.39
C ASN A 97 -9.98 0.51 3.10
N PRO A 98 -9.75 1.34 4.15
CA PRO A 98 -9.82 2.77 4.00
C PRO A 98 -8.78 3.19 2.95
N THR A 99 -9.26 3.89 1.93
CA THR A 99 -8.41 4.43 0.88
C THR A 99 -7.98 5.82 1.30
N PRO A 100 -6.69 6.18 1.21
CA PRO A 100 -6.29 7.55 1.49
C PRO A 100 -6.86 8.51 0.42
N TRP A 101 -7.23 9.71 0.87
CA TRP A 101 -7.89 10.74 0.03
C TRP A 101 -9.14 10.22 -0.70
N PRO A 102 -10.17 9.70 0.02
CA PRO A 102 -11.45 9.39 -0.59
C PRO A 102 -12.20 10.70 -0.92
N ALA A 103 -13.09 10.68 -1.92
CA ALA A 103 -13.80 11.88 -2.36
C ALA A 103 -14.52 12.60 -1.21
N LYS A 104 -15.10 11.84 -0.26
CA LYS A 104 -15.78 12.37 0.93
C LYS A 104 -14.92 13.29 1.81
N THR A 105 -13.59 13.13 1.78
CA THR A 105 -12.65 13.97 2.56
C THR A 105 -12.09 15.14 1.78
N LEU A 106 -12.26 15.15 0.46
CA LEU A 106 -11.71 16.17 -0.42
C LEU A 106 -12.72 17.30 -0.61
N ASN A 107 -12.29 18.53 -0.35
CA ASN A 107 -13.11 19.72 -0.56
C ASN A 107 -12.60 20.54 -1.75
N THR A 108 -13.41 21.52 -2.19
CA THR A 108 -13.11 22.38 -3.35
C THR A 108 -11.99 23.39 -3.08
N GLY A 109 -11.64 23.61 -1.81
CA GLY A 109 -10.60 24.54 -1.37
C GLY A 109 -9.19 23.94 -1.35
N LEU A 110 -9.02 22.67 -1.72
CA LEU A 110 -7.73 22.00 -1.74
C LEU A 110 -6.89 22.39 -2.96
N GLU A 111 -5.59 22.45 -2.75
CA GLU A 111 -4.57 22.63 -3.77
C GLU A 111 -3.60 21.45 -3.71
N PHE A 112 -3.33 20.84 -4.87
CA PHE A 112 -2.36 19.75 -4.97
C PHE A 112 -1.10 20.25 -5.66
N MET A 113 0.03 19.94 -5.04
CA MET A 113 1.37 20.27 -5.50
C MET A 113 2.09 19.00 -5.93
N CYS A 114 3.02 19.15 -6.87
CA CYS A 114 3.97 18.11 -7.21
C CYS A 114 4.77 17.70 -5.96
N HIS A 115 4.87 16.41 -5.71
CA HIS A 115 5.67 15.88 -4.62
C HIS A 115 7.14 16.32 -4.72
N GLY A 116 7.72 16.20 -5.92
CA GLY A 116 9.16 16.42 -6.17
C GLY A 116 9.64 17.85 -5.98
N CYS A 117 8.93 18.85 -6.52
CA CYS A 117 9.37 20.25 -6.44
C CYS A 117 8.42 21.19 -5.69
N GLY A 118 7.22 20.73 -5.32
CA GLY A 118 6.22 21.59 -4.67
C GLY A 118 5.51 22.58 -5.59
N ALA A 119 5.77 22.59 -6.90
CA ALA A 119 4.99 23.41 -7.83
C ALA A 119 3.53 22.95 -7.85
N ILE A 120 2.59 23.89 -7.97
CA ILE A 120 1.15 23.62 -8.00
C ILE A 120 0.84 22.79 -9.25
N ALA A 121 0.26 21.60 -9.04
CA ALA A 121 -0.22 20.72 -10.11
C ALA A 121 -1.71 20.99 -10.41
N LEU A 122 -2.50 21.21 -9.34
CA LEU A 122 -3.92 21.52 -9.36
C LEU A 122 -4.18 22.71 -8.44
N GLU A 123 -4.62 23.83 -9.01
CA GLU A 123 -4.93 25.06 -8.28
C GLU A 123 -6.18 24.91 -7.41
N LYS A 124 -6.20 25.64 -6.29
CA LYS A 124 -7.38 25.75 -5.42
C LYS A 124 -8.61 26.20 -6.21
N GLY A 125 -9.76 25.57 -5.93
CA GLY A 125 -11.04 25.99 -6.48
C GLY A 125 -11.26 25.61 -7.94
N ARG A 126 -10.35 24.86 -8.58
CA ARG A 126 -10.59 24.29 -9.91
C ARG A 126 -11.61 23.16 -9.86
N ILE A 127 -11.41 22.23 -8.93
CA ILE A 127 -12.33 21.11 -8.73
C ILE A 127 -13.50 21.54 -7.85
N GLN A 128 -14.69 21.50 -8.43
CA GLN A 128 -15.96 21.85 -7.79
C GLN A 128 -16.64 20.64 -7.14
N SER A 129 -16.32 19.42 -7.59
CA SER A 129 -16.90 18.19 -7.08
C SER A 129 -15.89 17.06 -7.15
N TRP A 130 -15.66 16.40 -6.02
CA TRP A 130 -14.94 15.12 -5.95
C TRP A 130 -15.94 13.98 -5.94
N ARG A 131 -15.67 12.92 -6.69
CA ARG A 131 -16.53 11.73 -6.79
C ARG A 131 -15.69 10.48 -6.79
N ASP A 132 -15.99 9.52 -5.93
CA ASP A 132 -15.33 8.22 -6.00
C ASP A 132 -15.75 7.51 -7.30
N LEU A 133 -14.78 6.92 -7.99
CA LEU A 133 -15.06 6.01 -9.08
C LEU A 133 -15.60 4.70 -8.50
N PRO A 134 -16.56 4.06 -9.19
CA PRO A 134 -16.82 2.64 -8.96
C PRO A 134 -15.49 1.89 -9.11
N SER A 135 -15.29 0.79 -8.39
CA SER A 135 -14.10 -0.05 -8.56
C SER A 135 -13.88 -0.36 -10.05
N ASP A 136 -12.62 -0.44 -10.49
CA ASP A 136 -12.28 -0.58 -11.92
C ASP A 136 -12.96 -1.79 -12.60
N ASN A 137 -13.34 -2.83 -11.83
CA ASN A 137 -14.08 -4.01 -12.32
C ASN A 137 -15.62 -3.87 -12.28
N TRP A 138 -16.17 -2.75 -11.82
CA TRP A 138 -17.62 -2.59 -11.67
C TRP A 138 -18.34 -2.60 -13.04
N ALA A 139 -17.74 -1.98 -14.06
CA ALA A 139 -18.29 -1.99 -15.42
C ALA A 139 -18.33 -3.42 -16.01
N GLU A 140 -17.28 -4.22 -15.79
CA GLU A 140 -17.24 -5.63 -16.21
C GLU A 140 -18.25 -6.47 -15.42
N MET A 141 -18.43 -6.18 -14.13
CA MET A 141 -19.40 -6.87 -13.27
C MET A 141 -20.86 -6.57 -13.64
N MET A 142 -21.13 -5.40 -14.24
CA MET A 142 -22.45 -5.05 -14.78
C MET A 142 -22.84 -5.90 -16.00
N ASP A 143 -21.87 -6.36 -16.80
CA ASP A 143 -22.14 -7.27 -17.93
C ASP A 143 -22.55 -8.66 -17.46
N PHE A 144 -22.08 -9.10 -16.29
CA PHE A 144 -22.46 -10.37 -15.66
C PHE A 144 -23.75 -10.31 -14.83
N TRP A 145 -24.27 -9.11 -14.55
CA TRP A 145 -25.49 -8.93 -13.76
C TRP A 145 -26.76 -9.21 -14.57
N HIS A 146 -26.74 -8.97 -15.88
CA HIS A 146 -27.92 -9.12 -16.72
C HIS A 146 -28.04 -10.56 -17.23
N CYS A 147 -29.05 -11.31 -16.79
CA CYS A 147 -29.37 -12.62 -17.37
C CYS A 147 -29.72 -12.53 -18.87
N HIS A 148 -30.17 -11.36 -19.35
CA HIS A 148 -30.32 -11.00 -20.75
C HIS A 148 -29.97 -9.52 -20.95
N LYS A 149 -29.16 -9.22 -21.96
CA LYS A 149 -28.86 -7.83 -22.34
C LYS A 149 -30.18 -7.14 -22.72
N PRO A 150 -30.51 -5.96 -22.17
CA PRO A 150 -31.71 -5.22 -22.55
C PRO A 150 -31.71 -5.05 -24.07
N SER A 151 -32.80 -5.46 -24.73
CA SER A 151 -32.94 -5.24 -26.17
C SER A 151 -33.02 -3.74 -26.44
N ASP A 152 -32.27 -3.26 -27.45
CA ASP A 152 -32.24 -1.86 -27.92
C ASP A 152 -33.58 -1.38 -28.54
N HIS A 153 -34.69 -2.02 -28.21
CA HIS A 153 -36.03 -1.75 -28.73
C HIS A 153 -36.86 -1.00 -27.68
N GLY A 154 -36.44 0.21 -27.34
CA GLY A 154 -37.20 1.11 -26.48
C GLY A 154 -36.63 2.52 -26.53
N GLU A 155 -37.49 3.49 -26.81
CA GLU A 155 -37.19 4.90 -26.99
C GLU A 155 -36.12 5.43 -26.01
N LYS A 156 -35.14 6.15 -26.54
CA LYS A 156 -34.09 6.84 -25.79
C LYS A 156 -34.72 7.86 -24.84
N ASN A 157 -35.09 7.42 -23.64
CA ASN A 157 -35.57 8.30 -22.60
C ASN A 157 -34.34 9.00 -21.98
N PRO A 158 -34.14 10.32 -22.20
CA PRO A 158 -32.92 11.03 -21.80
C PRO A 158 -32.73 11.11 -20.28
N THR A 159 -33.75 10.77 -19.50
CA THR A 159 -33.74 10.78 -18.04
C THR A 159 -33.04 9.56 -17.42
N MET A 160 -32.92 8.42 -18.13
CA MET A 160 -32.17 7.27 -17.63
C MET A 160 -30.67 7.33 -17.93
N ALA A 161 -30.26 8.04 -18.99
CA ALA A 161 -28.84 8.30 -19.30
C ALA A 161 -28.16 9.20 -18.23
N ASN A 162 -28.95 9.90 -17.41
CA ASN A 162 -28.47 10.74 -16.31
C ASN A 162 -28.22 9.96 -15.01
N ARG A 163 -28.57 8.67 -14.94
CA ARG A 163 -28.05 7.79 -13.89
C ARG A 163 -26.66 7.33 -14.36
N SER A 164 -25.63 7.93 -13.76
CA SER A 164 -24.24 8.00 -14.24
C SER A 164 -23.47 6.68 -14.39
N TYR A 165 -24.14 5.53 -14.45
CA TYR A 165 -23.51 4.21 -14.35
C TYR A 165 -24.31 3.12 -15.09
N GLY A 166 -24.83 3.41 -16.28
CA GLY A 166 -25.37 2.38 -17.18
C GLY A 166 -24.25 1.65 -17.94
N ALA A 167 -24.48 0.42 -18.38
CA ALA A 167 -23.53 -0.35 -19.21
C ALA A 167 -23.10 0.38 -20.51
N ASN A 168 -23.83 1.43 -20.91
CA ASN A 168 -23.56 2.24 -22.10
C ASN A 168 -23.01 3.66 -21.78
N THR A 169 -22.80 4.03 -20.51
CA THR A 169 -22.21 5.34 -20.17
C THR A 169 -20.69 5.24 -20.09
N LYS A 170 -20.00 5.80 -21.09
CA LYS A 170 -18.54 5.97 -21.11
C LYS A 170 -18.15 7.00 -20.05
N LEU A 171 -17.35 6.60 -19.06
CA LEU A 171 -16.74 7.52 -18.10
C LEU A 171 -15.74 8.42 -18.84
N THR A 172 -15.97 9.73 -18.82
CA THR A 172 -15.06 10.73 -19.37
C THR A 172 -14.71 11.78 -18.31
N ALA A 173 -13.48 12.29 -18.37
CA ALA A 173 -13.03 13.38 -17.53
C ALA A 173 -13.82 14.66 -17.85
N GLN A 174 -14.25 15.34 -16.80
CA GLN A 174 -15.07 16.55 -16.91
C GLN A 174 -14.39 17.71 -16.20
N VAL A 175 -14.46 18.88 -16.81
CA VAL A 175 -13.90 20.11 -16.22
C VAL A 175 -14.58 20.39 -14.89
N GLY A 176 -13.79 20.63 -13.86
CA GLY A 176 -14.27 20.91 -12.50
C GLY A 176 -14.75 19.69 -11.72
N ILE A 177 -14.61 18.48 -12.24
CA ILE A 177 -14.93 17.23 -11.52
C ILE A 177 -13.66 16.38 -11.39
N GLY A 178 -13.33 16.03 -10.15
CA GLY A 178 -12.24 15.13 -9.81
C GLY A 178 -12.77 13.75 -9.46
N PHE A 179 -12.52 12.78 -10.32
CA PHE A 179 -12.86 11.39 -10.07
C PHE A 179 -11.75 10.71 -9.27
N VAL A 180 -12.09 10.07 -8.16
CA VAL A 180 -11.15 9.49 -7.20
C VAL A 180 -11.14 7.97 -7.37
N ASP A 181 -9.99 7.43 -7.73
CA ASP A 181 -9.70 6.00 -7.73
C ASP A 181 -8.81 5.65 -6.51
N MET A 182 -8.60 4.37 -6.26
CA MET A 182 -7.70 3.82 -5.25
C MET A 182 -6.30 4.43 -5.36
N THR A 183 -5.75 4.49 -6.59
CA THR A 183 -4.37 4.90 -6.84
C THR A 183 -4.24 6.26 -7.49
N THR A 184 -5.29 6.72 -8.18
CA THR A 184 -5.24 7.89 -9.06
C THR A 184 -6.38 8.88 -8.83
N PHE A 185 -6.20 10.09 -9.34
CA PHE A 185 -7.29 11.01 -9.67
C PHE A 185 -7.43 11.08 -11.18
N LEU A 186 -8.65 10.88 -11.69
CA LEU A 186 -9.00 11.16 -13.08
C LEU A 186 -9.56 12.59 -13.18
N LEU A 187 -8.86 13.44 -13.92
CA LEU A 187 -9.11 14.87 -14.02
C LEU A 187 -9.12 15.33 -15.47
N SER A 188 -9.82 16.42 -15.78
CA SER A 188 -9.66 17.08 -17.09
C SER A 188 -8.28 17.71 -17.17
N GLY A 189 -7.59 17.59 -18.31
CA GLY A 189 -6.31 18.28 -18.52
C GLY A 189 -6.40 19.80 -18.36
N LYS A 190 -7.58 20.39 -18.58
CA LYS A 190 -7.85 21.83 -18.37
C LYS A 190 -7.78 22.26 -16.91
N ASP A 191 -7.97 21.34 -15.98
CA ASP A 191 -7.90 21.61 -14.54
C ASP A 191 -6.48 21.43 -13.98
N CYS A 192 -5.54 20.91 -14.78
CA CYS A 192 -4.19 20.54 -14.33
C CYS A 192 -3.10 21.42 -15.00
N PRO A 193 -3.08 22.76 -14.83
CA PRO A 193 -2.14 23.63 -15.53
C PRO A 193 -0.67 23.36 -15.17
N GLY A 194 -0.41 22.80 -13.98
CA GLY A 194 0.94 22.42 -13.54
C GLY A 194 1.42 21.06 -14.04
N VAL A 195 0.66 20.41 -14.93
CA VAL A 195 0.97 19.11 -15.51
C VAL A 195 1.02 19.24 -17.02
N LYS A 196 2.06 18.67 -17.64
CA LYS A 196 2.21 18.60 -19.10
C LYS A 196 2.35 17.17 -19.57
N VAL A 197 1.89 16.93 -20.79
CA VAL A 197 2.13 15.67 -21.49
C VAL A 197 3.58 15.69 -21.98
N LYS A 198 4.34 14.64 -21.66
CA LYS A 198 5.66 14.42 -22.23
C LYS A 198 5.48 13.63 -23.52
N ASP A 199 6.01 14.14 -24.63
CA ASP A 199 5.90 13.49 -25.93
C ASP A 199 6.37 12.02 -25.84
N PRO A 200 5.67 11.08 -26.49
CA PRO A 200 6.12 9.69 -26.55
C PRO A 200 7.51 9.64 -27.18
N VAL A 201 8.45 9.00 -26.49
CA VAL A 201 9.77 8.73 -27.07
C VAL A 201 9.55 7.82 -28.27
N GLN A 202 9.94 8.27 -29.47
CA GLN A 202 9.95 7.41 -30.65
C GLN A 202 11.02 6.33 -30.44
N TYR A 203 10.60 5.11 -30.10
CA TYR A 203 11.49 3.96 -30.11
C TYR A 203 11.77 3.55 -31.56
N ALA A 204 13.00 3.14 -31.85
CA ALA A 204 13.52 2.91 -33.21
C ALA A 204 12.85 1.77 -34.00
N GLU A 205 11.88 1.06 -33.43
CA GLU A 205 11.23 -0.09 -34.05
C GLU A 205 9.70 -0.05 -33.94
N GLY A 206 9.04 1.03 -34.41
CA GLY A 206 7.64 1.01 -34.83
C GLY A 206 6.54 0.71 -33.79
N THR A 207 6.88 0.35 -32.56
CA THR A 207 5.94 0.18 -31.43
C THR A 207 5.90 1.46 -30.61
N THR A 208 5.05 2.40 -31.01
CA THR A 208 4.62 3.52 -30.17
C THR A 208 4.05 2.99 -28.86
N SER A 209 4.71 3.26 -27.72
CA SER A 209 4.02 3.12 -26.43
C SER A 209 2.88 4.14 -26.43
N GLN A 210 1.64 3.66 -26.46
CA GLN A 210 0.44 4.52 -26.49
C GLN A 210 0.20 5.28 -25.16
N ASP A 211 1.03 5.07 -24.15
CA ASP A 211 0.91 5.75 -22.87
C ASP A 211 1.64 7.09 -22.90
N CYS A 212 0.90 8.16 -23.18
CA CYS A 212 1.40 9.51 -23.03
C CYS A 212 1.63 9.80 -21.54
N LEU A 213 2.90 9.93 -21.14
CA LEU A 213 3.31 10.18 -19.77
C LEU A 213 2.96 11.61 -19.35
N LEU A 214 2.51 11.78 -18.11
CA LEU A 214 2.27 13.09 -17.51
C LEU A 214 3.40 13.43 -16.56
N VAL A 215 3.96 14.62 -16.72
CA VAL A 215 5.04 15.14 -15.88
C VAL A 215 4.69 16.51 -15.31
N CYS A 216 5.31 16.85 -14.19
CA CYS A 216 5.22 18.20 -13.63
C CYS A 216 5.79 19.22 -14.61
N SER A 217 5.06 20.31 -14.86
CA SER A 217 5.50 21.37 -15.77
C SER A 217 6.79 22.07 -15.33
N ASN A 218 7.11 22.04 -14.03
CA ASN A 218 8.26 22.74 -13.45
C ASN A 218 9.53 21.89 -13.33
N CYS A 219 9.42 20.62 -12.94
CA CYS A 219 10.60 19.77 -12.64
C CYS A 219 10.65 18.47 -13.44
N ASP A 220 9.72 18.26 -14.38
CA ASP A 220 9.62 17.05 -15.22
C ASP A 220 9.48 15.72 -14.47
N THR A 221 9.24 15.77 -13.15
CA THR A 221 8.94 14.56 -12.36
C THR A 221 7.66 13.92 -12.89
N TYR A 222 7.69 12.60 -13.06
CA TYR A 222 6.54 11.81 -13.47
C TYR A 222 5.41 11.86 -12.42
N VAL A 223 4.21 12.24 -12.85
CA VAL A 223 3.05 12.42 -11.96
C VAL A 223 1.85 11.56 -12.33
N GLY A 224 1.85 10.93 -13.50
CA GLY A 224 0.65 10.24 -13.98
C GLY A 224 0.73 9.81 -15.42
N ARG A 225 -0.39 9.34 -15.95
CA ARG A 225 -0.55 8.94 -17.36
C ARG A 225 -1.82 9.53 -17.96
N MET A 226 -1.81 9.73 -19.26
CA MET A 226 -3.02 10.08 -19.98
C MET A 226 -3.92 8.85 -20.10
N ASP A 227 -5.20 9.03 -19.80
CA ASP A 227 -6.22 8.01 -20.06
C ASP A 227 -6.94 8.38 -21.36
N LEU A 228 -6.56 7.73 -22.45
CA LEU A 228 -7.17 7.93 -23.77
C LEU A 228 -8.64 7.51 -23.80
N ARG A 229 -9.02 6.51 -22.99
CA ARG A 229 -10.42 6.04 -22.93
C ARG A 229 -11.27 7.08 -22.21
N ALA A 230 -10.80 7.59 -21.09
CA ALA A 230 -11.53 8.61 -20.32
C ALA A 230 -11.28 10.05 -20.80
N GLU A 231 -10.43 10.26 -21.81
CA GLU A 231 -10.08 11.58 -22.37
C GLU A 231 -9.58 12.56 -21.28
N GLY A 232 -8.73 12.06 -20.38
CA GLY A 232 -8.32 12.79 -19.17
C GLY A 232 -6.94 12.43 -18.66
N PHE A 233 -6.55 13.08 -17.57
CA PHE A 233 -5.29 12.85 -16.88
C PHE A 233 -5.52 11.98 -15.65
N ARG A 234 -4.80 10.85 -15.55
CA ARG A 234 -4.72 10.04 -14.33
C ARG A 234 -3.46 10.40 -13.56
N LEU A 235 -3.62 11.25 -12.54
CA LEU A 235 -2.54 11.65 -11.66
C LEU A 235 -2.43 10.68 -10.48
N TYR A 236 -1.23 10.19 -10.18
CA TYR A 236 -1.02 9.29 -9.05
C TYR A 236 -1.08 10.03 -7.72
N LYS A 237 -1.79 9.47 -6.75
CA LYS A 237 -1.94 10.07 -5.41
C LYS A 237 -0.60 10.28 -4.71
N TRP A 238 0.33 9.32 -4.80
CA TRP A 238 1.66 9.43 -4.19
C TRP A 238 2.58 10.45 -4.87
N ALA A 239 2.30 10.84 -6.11
CA ALA A 239 3.07 11.85 -6.84
C ALA A 239 2.65 13.29 -6.50
N LEU A 240 1.62 13.44 -5.66
CA LEU A 240 1.06 14.71 -5.23
C LEU A 240 1.22 14.89 -3.71
N LYS A 241 1.09 16.15 -3.27
CA LYS A 241 0.93 16.54 -1.86
C LYS A 241 -0.05 17.69 -1.75
N ILE A 242 -0.76 17.79 -0.64
CA ILE A 242 -1.74 18.84 -0.36
C ILE A 242 -1.04 20.01 0.32
N ASN A 243 -1.38 21.24 -0.07
CA ASN A 243 -0.84 22.43 0.58
C ASN A 243 -1.35 22.54 2.03
N LEU A 244 -0.41 22.47 2.99
CA LEU A 244 -0.65 22.50 4.43
C LEU A 244 -1.48 23.73 4.87
N GLN A 245 -1.24 24.90 4.26
CA GLN A 245 -1.94 26.14 4.63
C GLN A 245 -3.45 26.10 4.33
N LEU A 246 -3.86 25.19 3.43
CA LEU A 246 -5.24 25.03 2.98
C LEU A 246 -5.92 23.81 3.59
N ALA A 247 -5.19 23.03 4.40
CA ALA A 247 -5.67 21.81 5.06
C ALA A 247 -5.69 21.94 6.59
N ILE A 248 -5.81 23.16 7.12
CA ILE A 248 -5.86 23.42 8.56
C ILE A 248 -7.11 22.74 9.16
N GLY A 249 -6.90 21.80 10.07
CA GLY A 249 -7.97 21.01 10.70
C GLY A 249 -8.34 19.72 9.94
N SER A 250 -7.65 19.39 8.85
CA SER A 250 -7.81 18.11 8.16
C SER A 250 -7.21 16.96 8.97
N ILE A 251 -7.92 15.82 9.01
CA ILE A 251 -7.52 14.60 9.74
C ILE A 251 -6.73 13.64 8.83
N PHE A 252 -6.67 13.90 7.53
CA PHE A 252 -6.02 13.04 6.54
C PHE A 252 -4.56 13.43 6.26
N PRO A 253 -3.70 12.49 5.79
CA PRO A 253 -2.30 12.77 5.48
C PRO A 253 -2.17 13.78 4.34
N LEU A 254 -1.22 14.71 4.46
CA LEU A 254 -0.97 15.72 3.41
C LEU A 254 -0.13 15.20 2.26
N GLN A 255 0.56 14.09 2.46
CA GLN A 255 1.38 13.44 1.46
C GLN A 255 1.26 11.94 1.64
N LEU A 256 1.19 11.22 0.53
CA LEU A 256 1.09 9.77 0.52
C LEU A 256 2.36 9.19 -0.07
N SER A 257 2.83 8.10 0.49
CA SER A 257 3.89 7.29 -0.09
C SER A 257 3.30 6.21 -0.99
N ILE A 258 4.11 5.73 -1.95
CA ILE A 258 3.63 4.76 -2.93
C ILE A 258 3.25 3.44 -2.26
N GLU A 259 4.05 2.96 -1.32
CA GLU A 259 3.81 1.73 -0.58
C GLU A 259 2.46 1.76 0.14
N LEU A 260 2.06 2.90 0.71
CA LEU A 260 0.81 3.05 1.43
C LEU A 260 -0.41 2.97 0.49
N VAL A 261 -0.32 3.66 -0.65
CA VAL A 261 -1.39 3.66 -1.66
C VAL A 261 -1.52 2.29 -2.31
N ILE A 262 -0.38 1.65 -2.66
CA ILE A 262 -0.38 0.34 -3.28
C ILE A 262 -0.83 -0.75 -2.31
N ALA A 263 -0.56 -0.63 -1.00
CA ALA A 263 -1.13 -1.56 -0.02
C ALA A 263 -2.67 -1.62 -0.10
N GLY A 264 -3.33 -0.46 -0.19
CA GLY A 264 -4.79 -0.38 -0.35
C GLY A 264 -5.27 -1.00 -1.66
N HIS A 265 -4.55 -0.76 -2.76
CA HIS A 265 -4.82 -1.37 -4.06
C HIS A 265 -4.72 -2.90 -4.02
N LEU A 266 -3.65 -3.46 -3.43
CA LEU A 266 -3.48 -4.91 -3.33
C LEU A 266 -4.62 -5.56 -2.56
N ILE A 267 -5.02 -5.00 -1.40
CA ILE A 267 -6.15 -5.52 -0.63
C ILE A 267 -7.45 -5.51 -1.45
N SER A 268 -7.73 -4.39 -2.13
CA SER A 268 -8.92 -4.29 -2.98
C SER A 268 -8.90 -5.32 -4.11
N THR A 269 -7.73 -5.59 -4.70
CA THR A 269 -7.58 -6.61 -5.75
C THR A 269 -7.71 -8.02 -5.17
N MET A 270 -7.18 -8.29 -3.98
CA MET A 270 -7.37 -9.58 -3.30
C MET A 270 -8.86 -9.88 -3.05
N ASP A 271 -9.61 -8.88 -2.58
CA ASP A 271 -11.04 -9.03 -2.30
C ASP A 271 -11.85 -9.23 -3.59
N ALA A 272 -11.48 -8.53 -4.67
CA ALA A 272 -12.16 -8.64 -5.96
C ALA A 272 -11.83 -9.93 -6.73
N GLN A 273 -10.55 -10.31 -6.78
CA GLN A 273 -10.04 -11.41 -7.61
C GLN A 273 -9.83 -12.72 -6.83
N CYS A 274 -10.01 -12.71 -5.51
CA CYS A 274 -9.73 -13.86 -4.63
C CYS A 274 -8.30 -14.40 -4.84
N CYS A 275 -7.34 -13.49 -5.02
CA CYS A 275 -5.93 -13.77 -5.20
C CYS A 275 -5.13 -13.39 -3.94
N SER A 276 -3.86 -13.78 -3.88
CA SER A 276 -2.94 -13.34 -2.81
C SER A 276 -1.51 -13.12 -3.30
N GLN A 277 -1.25 -13.38 -4.58
CA GLN A 277 0.06 -13.25 -5.18
C GLN A 277 0.02 -12.21 -6.28
N PHE A 278 1.06 -11.40 -6.32
CA PHE A 278 1.18 -10.26 -7.21
C PHE A 278 2.55 -10.24 -7.87
N LEU A 279 2.56 -9.96 -9.16
CA LEU A 279 3.75 -9.72 -9.94
C LEU A 279 3.79 -8.24 -10.34
N PHE A 280 4.81 -7.53 -9.89
CA PHE A 280 5.01 -6.13 -10.22
C PHE A 280 5.75 -6.01 -11.54
N ILE A 281 5.09 -5.41 -12.53
CA ILE A 281 5.59 -5.27 -13.90
C ILE A 281 5.80 -3.78 -14.18
N PRO A 282 7.01 -3.36 -14.60
CA PRO A 282 7.23 -2.00 -15.05
C PRO A 282 6.27 -1.63 -16.19
N SER A 283 5.63 -0.46 -16.11
CA SER A 283 4.71 -0.01 -17.18
C SER A 283 5.37 0.04 -18.56
N GLU A 284 6.68 0.26 -18.61
CA GLU A 284 7.51 0.36 -19.81
C GLU A 284 8.03 -0.99 -20.34
N TRP A 285 7.66 -2.12 -19.69
CA TRP A 285 8.30 -3.42 -19.88
C TRP A 285 8.23 -3.98 -21.31
N HIS A 286 7.23 -3.60 -22.12
CA HIS A 286 7.09 -4.12 -23.49
C HIS A 286 8.16 -3.60 -24.47
N ASN A 287 8.92 -2.56 -24.10
CA ASN A 287 9.90 -1.91 -24.98
C ASN A 287 11.32 -1.90 -24.39
N TYR A 288 11.62 -2.76 -23.42
CA TYR A 288 12.87 -2.70 -22.67
C TYR A 288 13.75 -3.93 -22.90
N THR A 289 14.90 -3.73 -23.55
CA THR A 289 16.02 -4.68 -23.54
C THR A 289 16.82 -4.45 -22.27
N PRO A 290 16.92 -5.42 -21.35
CA PRO A 290 17.69 -5.26 -20.12
C PRO A 290 19.18 -5.09 -20.43
N ASP A 291 19.76 -3.99 -19.95
CA ASP A 291 21.20 -3.74 -20.05
C ASP A 291 21.97 -4.59 -19.03
N THR A 292 21.31 -4.99 -17.94
CA THR A 292 21.86 -5.85 -16.89
C THR A 292 20.93 -7.02 -16.49
N PRO A 293 21.48 -8.13 -15.95
CA PRO A 293 20.67 -9.25 -15.47
C PRO A 293 19.70 -8.87 -14.35
N ASP A 294 20.05 -7.91 -13.49
CA ASP A 294 19.19 -7.49 -12.38
C ASP A 294 17.94 -6.73 -12.87
N GLU A 295 18.04 -6.03 -14.01
CA GLU A 295 16.92 -5.36 -14.67
C GLU A 295 15.96 -6.34 -15.38
N SER A 296 16.39 -7.59 -15.57
CA SER A 296 15.58 -8.69 -16.10
C SER A 296 14.75 -9.41 -15.03
N THR A 297 14.79 -8.93 -13.78
CA THR A 297 14.02 -9.54 -12.69
C THR A 297 12.81 -8.70 -12.31
N LEU A 298 11.73 -9.39 -11.91
CA LEU A 298 10.48 -8.81 -11.48
C LEU A 298 10.26 -9.09 -9.99
N LEU A 299 9.61 -8.15 -9.31
CA LEU A 299 9.25 -8.32 -7.91
C LEU A 299 7.97 -9.17 -7.82
N ARG A 300 8.07 -10.34 -7.19
CA ARG A 300 6.92 -11.17 -6.82
C ARG A 300 6.64 -10.99 -5.33
N VAL A 301 5.39 -10.72 -4.99
CA VAL A 301 4.90 -10.56 -3.62
C VAL A 301 3.77 -11.53 -3.37
N TRP A 302 3.79 -12.18 -2.22
CA TRP A 302 2.71 -13.05 -1.73
C TRP A 302 2.25 -12.56 -0.36
N ILE A 303 0.99 -12.14 -0.28
CA ILE A 303 0.36 -11.69 0.96
C ILE A 303 -0.16 -12.93 1.71
N ILE A 304 0.47 -13.24 2.85
CA ILE A 304 0.12 -14.40 3.69
C ILE A 304 -0.91 -14.04 4.75
N ASN A 305 -0.83 -12.82 5.26
CA ASN A 305 -1.82 -12.28 6.17
C ASN A 305 -2.16 -10.85 5.73
N PRO A 306 -3.38 -10.59 5.22
CA PRO A 306 -3.78 -9.26 4.74
C PRO A 306 -4.02 -8.25 5.88
N ALA A 307 -4.15 -8.72 7.13
CA ALA A 307 -4.41 -7.86 8.28
C ALA A 307 -3.73 -8.41 9.55
N LEU A 308 -2.63 -7.76 9.93
CA LEU A 308 -1.97 -7.97 11.21
C LEU A 308 -1.71 -6.62 11.87
N ARG A 309 -1.83 -6.57 13.20
CA ARG A 309 -1.27 -5.46 13.98
C ARG A 309 0.05 -5.88 14.58
N PHE A 310 1.08 -5.07 14.39
CA PHE A 310 2.38 -5.28 15.01
C PHE A 310 2.93 -3.99 15.60
N ALA A 311 3.91 -4.13 16.47
CA ALA A 311 4.78 -3.06 16.92
C ALA A 311 6.22 -3.58 16.90
N SER A 312 7.18 -2.73 16.55
CA SER A 312 8.60 -3.08 16.57
C SER A 312 9.41 -1.89 17.06
N SER A 313 10.38 -2.15 17.95
CA SER A 313 11.35 -1.14 18.40
C SER A 313 12.28 -0.63 17.28
N LYS A 314 12.32 -1.31 16.13
CA LYS A 314 13.01 -0.86 14.92
C LYS A 314 12.12 -0.09 13.94
N SER A 315 10.79 -0.09 14.15
CA SER A 315 9.90 0.76 13.36
C SER A 315 10.09 2.23 13.76
N PRO A 316 10.12 3.18 12.81
CA PRO A 316 10.27 4.60 13.10
C PRO A 316 9.24 5.16 14.08
N SER A 317 7.99 4.70 14.00
CA SER A 317 6.91 5.18 14.88
C SER A 317 6.94 4.52 16.27
N GLN A 318 7.55 3.33 16.38
CA GLN A 318 7.49 2.41 17.54
C GLN A 318 6.07 2.15 18.09
N ASN A 319 5.04 2.56 17.33
CA ASN A 319 3.65 2.40 17.66
C ASN A 319 3.10 1.16 16.97
N ALA A 320 1.92 0.75 17.43
CA ALA A 320 1.16 -0.29 16.77
C ALA A 320 0.73 0.19 15.37
N ALA A 321 0.98 -0.63 14.34
CA ALA A 321 0.56 -0.36 12.98
C ALA A 321 -0.21 -1.55 12.41
N LEU A 322 -1.28 -1.28 11.65
CA LEU A 322 -1.91 -2.26 10.77
C LEU A 322 -1.02 -2.50 9.54
N ALA A 323 -0.80 -3.77 9.20
CA ALA A 323 0.03 -4.16 8.07
C ALA A 323 -0.42 -5.49 7.45
N MET A 324 0.16 -5.79 6.30
CA MET A 324 0.15 -7.11 5.67
C MET A 324 1.46 -7.83 6.00
N LYS A 325 1.39 -9.15 6.23
CA LYS A 325 2.57 -10.01 6.25
C LYS A 325 2.82 -10.48 4.83
N VAL A 326 3.97 -10.14 4.29
CA VAL A 326 4.29 -10.41 2.90
C VAL A 326 5.55 -11.26 2.78
N PHE A 327 5.48 -12.22 1.87
CA PHE A 327 6.66 -12.90 1.33
C PHE A 327 7.02 -12.23 0.02
N TYR A 328 8.31 -11.96 -0.18
CA TYR A 328 8.76 -11.30 -1.41
C TYR A 328 10.10 -11.86 -1.91
N LYS A 329 10.25 -11.86 -3.23
CA LYS A 329 11.50 -12.21 -3.90
C LYS A 329 11.55 -11.61 -5.31
N ARG A 330 12.75 -11.62 -5.88
CA ARG A 330 12.96 -11.36 -7.30
C ARG A 330 12.87 -12.65 -8.09
N VAL A 331 12.20 -12.60 -9.24
CA VAL A 331 12.08 -13.71 -10.19
C VAL A 331 12.56 -13.25 -11.56
N ALA A 332 13.26 -14.11 -12.31
CA ALA A 332 13.67 -13.79 -13.66
C ALA A 332 12.45 -13.66 -14.60
N ALA A 333 12.55 -12.80 -15.61
CA ALA A 333 11.49 -12.51 -16.57
C ALA A 333 10.90 -13.75 -17.25
N ASP A 334 11.75 -14.68 -17.65
CA ASP A 334 11.36 -15.93 -18.31
C ASP A 334 10.53 -16.83 -17.39
N SER A 335 10.91 -16.87 -16.12
CA SER A 335 10.23 -17.59 -15.06
C SER A 335 8.91 -16.90 -14.72
N ALA A 336 8.88 -15.57 -14.72
CA ALA A 336 7.68 -14.79 -14.49
C ALA A 336 6.62 -15.01 -15.60
N ALA A 337 7.03 -15.05 -16.87
CA ALA A 337 6.12 -15.37 -17.98
C ALA A 337 5.48 -16.76 -17.81
N LYS A 338 6.27 -17.78 -17.45
CA LYS A 338 5.76 -19.13 -17.16
C LYS A 338 4.78 -19.16 -15.99
N LEU A 339 5.00 -18.30 -14.99
CA LEU A 339 4.10 -18.20 -13.83
C LEU A 339 2.75 -17.58 -14.22
N LEU A 340 2.76 -16.54 -15.06
CA LEU A 340 1.54 -15.91 -15.59
C LEU A 340 0.72 -16.86 -16.46
N ASP A 341 1.40 -17.67 -17.29
CA ASP A 341 0.73 -18.68 -18.13
C ASP A 341 0.18 -19.86 -17.31
N SER A 342 0.64 -20.03 -16.07
CA SER A 342 0.22 -21.12 -15.21
C SER A 342 -1.11 -20.78 -14.51
N SER A 343 -2.22 -21.34 -14.99
CA SER A 343 -3.56 -21.18 -14.39
C SER A 343 -3.70 -21.69 -12.94
N ARG A 344 -2.65 -22.32 -12.39
CA ARG A 344 -2.60 -22.84 -11.02
C ARG A 344 -2.17 -21.77 -10.01
N ASP A 345 -1.33 -20.83 -10.43
CA ASP A 345 -0.89 -19.74 -9.58
C ASP A 345 -1.88 -18.58 -9.74
N ARG A 346 -2.69 -18.31 -8.71
CA ARG A 346 -3.58 -17.12 -8.65
C ARG A 346 -2.74 -15.85 -8.51
N LEU A 347 -2.03 -15.51 -9.57
CA LEU A 347 -1.05 -14.44 -9.68
C LEU A 347 -1.66 -13.29 -10.48
N GLU A 348 -1.76 -12.12 -9.86
CA GLU A 348 -2.24 -10.91 -10.52
C GLU A 348 -1.08 -10.00 -10.94
N GLU A 349 -1.24 -9.29 -12.05
CA GLU A 349 -0.28 -8.28 -12.52
C GLU A 349 -0.55 -6.91 -11.89
N VAL A 350 0.49 -6.26 -11.39
CA VAL A 350 0.44 -4.87 -10.92
C VAL A 350 1.41 -4.04 -11.73
N ARG A 351 0.87 -3.15 -12.57
CA ARG A 351 1.68 -2.29 -13.46
C ARG A 351 1.98 -0.96 -12.80
N LEU A 352 3.27 -0.68 -12.59
CA LEU A 352 3.74 0.56 -11.97
C LEU A 352 5.00 1.08 -12.68
N PRO A 353 5.34 2.37 -12.53
CA PRO A 353 6.64 2.88 -12.94
C PRO A 353 7.77 2.10 -12.26
N ARG A 354 8.90 1.92 -12.96
CA ARG A 354 10.05 1.17 -12.44
C ARG A 354 10.55 1.73 -11.11
N THR A 355 10.61 3.05 -10.99
CA THR A 355 11.00 3.74 -9.75
C THR A 355 10.07 3.38 -8.60
N GLY A 356 8.76 3.33 -8.84
CA GLY A 356 7.77 2.94 -7.83
C GLY A 356 7.93 1.49 -7.36
N ILE A 357 8.24 0.55 -8.27
CA ILE A 357 8.51 -0.85 -7.91
C ILE A 357 9.77 -0.95 -7.04
N HIS A 358 10.81 -0.17 -7.37
CA HIS A 358 12.04 -0.11 -6.60
C HIS A 358 11.81 0.48 -5.19
N ASP A 359 11.02 1.56 -5.08
CA ASP A 359 10.66 2.17 -3.80
C ASP A 359 9.90 1.19 -2.90
N ILE A 360 8.93 0.47 -3.46
CA ILE A 360 8.19 -0.60 -2.76
C ILE A 360 9.16 -1.69 -2.29
N GLN A 361 10.05 -2.17 -3.16
CA GLN A 361 10.99 -3.21 -2.80
C GLN A 361 11.93 -2.78 -1.67
N ASN A 362 12.43 -1.56 -1.72
CA ASN A 362 13.29 -1.01 -0.69
C ASN A 362 12.55 -0.86 0.63
N TYR A 363 11.31 -0.38 0.56
CA TYR A 363 10.43 -0.28 1.71
C TYR A 363 10.22 -1.65 2.38
N ILE A 364 9.71 -2.67 1.67
CA ILE A 364 9.48 -4.01 2.25
C ILE A 364 10.78 -4.67 2.73
N THR A 365 11.91 -4.37 2.07
CA THR A 365 13.23 -4.87 2.51
C THR A 365 13.68 -4.20 3.80
N SER A 366 13.38 -2.92 3.99
CA SER A 366 13.66 -2.21 5.24
C SER A 366 12.80 -2.78 6.38
N THR A 367 11.53 -3.11 6.13
CA THR A 367 10.63 -3.63 7.17
C THR A 367 10.96 -5.07 7.56
N THR A 368 11.68 -5.83 6.73
CA THR A 368 12.28 -7.12 7.14
C THR A 368 13.16 -6.97 8.38
N GLN A 369 13.80 -5.82 8.59
CA GLN A 369 14.61 -5.57 9.78
C GLN A 369 13.78 -5.37 11.06
N TYR A 370 12.47 -5.13 10.93
CA TYR A 370 11.56 -5.02 12.08
C TYR A 370 11.31 -6.39 12.71
N LEU A 371 11.47 -7.46 11.92
CA LEU A 371 11.29 -8.84 12.34
C LEU A 371 12.53 -9.37 13.06
N PRO A 372 12.35 -10.29 14.03
CA PRO A 372 13.43 -11.10 14.58
C PRO A 372 14.21 -11.83 13.47
N PRO A 373 15.54 -12.02 13.60
CA PRO A 373 16.35 -12.71 12.60
C PRO A 373 15.78 -14.06 12.15
N SER A 374 15.28 -14.87 13.08
CA SER A 374 14.64 -16.18 12.81
C SER A 374 13.39 -16.09 11.93
N ALA A 375 12.73 -14.94 11.86
CA ALA A 375 11.47 -14.73 11.13
C ALA A 375 11.64 -13.96 9.81
N ARG A 376 12.87 -13.62 9.40
CA ARG A 376 13.14 -12.80 8.19
C ARG A 376 13.07 -13.59 6.89
N ARG A 377 13.10 -14.92 6.97
CA ARG A 377 13.08 -15.81 5.80
C ARG A 377 12.13 -16.97 6.00
N PHE A 378 11.51 -17.38 4.90
CA PHE A 378 10.75 -18.61 4.80
C PHE A 378 11.17 -19.32 3.51
N GLN A 379 11.98 -20.38 3.63
CA GLN A 379 12.62 -21.03 2.49
C GLN A 379 13.44 -20.02 1.64
N ASP A 380 13.16 -19.91 0.35
CA ASP A 380 13.77 -18.96 -0.59
C ASP A 380 13.13 -17.57 -0.55
N TRP A 381 12.07 -17.36 0.23
CA TRP A 381 11.39 -16.07 0.36
C TRP A 381 11.95 -15.23 1.49
N ASN A 382 11.99 -13.91 1.27
CA ASN A 382 12.14 -12.93 2.33
C ASN A 382 10.77 -12.61 2.93
N VAL A 383 10.73 -12.24 4.20
CA VAL A 383 9.50 -11.89 4.92
C VAL A 383 9.57 -10.43 5.35
N GLY A 384 8.54 -9.66 5.05
CA GLY A 384 8.42 -8.27 5.46
C GLY A 384 7.03 -7.94 6.00
N SER A 385 6.93 -6.75 6.60
CA SER A 385 5.66 -6.14 6.99
C SER A 385 5.36 -4.99 6.03
N TRP A 386 4.16 -4.94 5.47
CA TRP A 386 3.75 -3.87 4.57
C TRP A 386 2.60 -3.10 5.20
N GLU A 387 2.88 -1.91 5.74
CA GLU A 387 1.89 -1.11 6.47
C GLU A 387 0.71 -0.69 5.59
N ARG A 388 -0.46 -0.60 6.22
CA ARG A 388 -1.72 -0.20 5.60
C ARG A 388 -2.16 1.15 6.12
N TYR A 389 -2.93 1.86 5.32
CA TYR A 389 -3.55 3.11 5.75
C TYR A 389 -4.61 2.85 6.84
N GLU A 390 -4.64 3.71 7.84
CA GLU A 390 -5.64 3.77 8.89
C GLU A 390 -6.08 5.24 9.02
N GLU A 391 -7.39 5.49 9.17
CA GLU A 391 -7.97 6.84 9.36
C GLU A 391 -7.69 7.41 10.77
#